data_AF-A0A317HSQ9-F1
#
_entry.id   AF-A0A317HSQ9-F1
#
_cell.length_a   1.000
_cell.length_b   1.000
_cell.length_c   1.000
_cell.angle_alpha   90.00
_cell.angle_beta   90.00
_cell.angle_gamma   90.00
#
_symmetry.space_group_name_H-M   'P 1'
#
loop_
_entity.id
_entity.type
_entity.pdbx_description
1 polymer ?
#
loop_
_entity_poly.entity_id
_entity_poly.type
_entity_poly.pdbx_seq_one_letter_code
_entity_poly.pdbx_strand_id
1 'polypeptide(L)'
;MQPRIRELLGYLDGQRAILRSAFEAVPPDLRDRLPAPSRWSTAGVVEHLALVGNRAAGRIADRVAAARSEGCAAERSTDPVLPTLNLTRVLDRRVRVNAPEPLHPTGLDASAAWAALERSSASVRQAVQSADDLALATITIVHPFLGEMSVYQYIANIGTHEARHAMQIHEIRSQLAICDSHGTVSSSQG
;
A
#
# COMPACT_ATOMS: atom_id res chain seq x y z
N MET A 1 11.94 17.88 11.65
CA MET A 1 11.79 16.61 10.93
C MET A 1 13.04 15.77 11.09
N GLN A 2 12.95 14.73 11.91
CA GLN A 2 13.98 13.72 12.13
C GLN A 2 14.37 13.04 10.81
N PRO A 3 15.67 12.73 10.58
CA PRO A 3 16.12 12.13 9.33
C PRO A 3 15.44 10.81 8.96
N ARG A 4 15.18 9.94 9.94
CA ARG A 4 14.48 8.65 9.74
C ARG A 4 13.04 8.81 9.25
N ILE A 5 12.36 9.84 9.74
CA ILE A 5 10.99 10.18 9.33
C ILE A 5 10.99 10.75 7.92
N ARG A 6 11.97 11.64 7.61
CA ARG A 6 12.18 12.14 6.25
C ARG A 6 12.42 11.00 5.25
N GLU A 7 13.28 10.06 5.59
CA GLU A 7 13.59 8.88 4.76
C GLU A 7 12.33 8.06 4.47
N LEU A 8 11.55 7.72 5.50
CA LEU A 8 10.34 6.93 5.34
C LEU A 8 9.26 7.65 4.54
N LEU A 9 9.05 8.95 4.76
CA LEU A 9 8.12 9.74 3.95
C LEU A 9 8.56 9.80 2.48
N GLY A 10 9.86 9.97 2.22
CA GLY A 10 10.41 9.92 0.86
C GLY A 10 10.23 8.55 0.20
N TYR A 11 10.37 7.46 0.96
CA TYR A 11 10.09 6.12 0.46
C TYR A 11 8.61 5.91 0.13
N LEU A 12 7.69 6.35 1.00
CA LEU A 12 6.26 6.32 0.71
C LEU A 12 5.92 7.09 -0.58
N ASP A 13 6.50 8.28 -0.77
CA ASP A 13 6.31 9.07 -2.00
C ASP A 13 6.85 8.35 -3.25
N GLY A 14 8.01 7.73 -3.14
CA GLY A 14 8.58 6.93 -4.22
C GLY A 14 7.69 5.74 -4.61
N GLN A 15 7.18 4.99 -3.64
CA GLN A 15 6.29 3.85 -3.92
C GLN A 15 4.93 4.29 -4.46
N ARG A 16 4.41 5.42 -3.98
CA ARG A 16 3.20 6.06 -4.49
C ARG A 16 3.32 6.43 -5.97
N ALA A 17 4.47 6.97 -6.37
CA ALA A 17 4.75 7.31 -7.76
C ALA A 17 4.80 6.05 -8.67
N ILE A 18 5.41 4.97 -8.18
CA ILE A 18 5.45 3.67 -8.89
C ILE A 18 4.03 3.12 -9.06
N LEU A 19 3.21 3.13 -8.01
CA LEU A 19 1.82 2.69 -8.09
C LEU A 19 1.00 3.53 -9.06
N ARG A 20 1.18 4.86 -9.04
CA ARG A 20 0.51 5.78 -9.97
C ARG A 20 0.86 5.44 -11.42
N SER A 21 2.14 5.25 -11.71
CA SER A 21 2.58 4.85 -13.05
C SER A 21 1.95 3.51 -13.48
N ALA A 22 1.88 2.52 -12.60
CA ALA A 22 1.23 1.24 -12.89
C ALA A 22 -0.27 1.40 -13.18
N PHE A 23 -0.98 2.19 -12.38
CA PHE A 23 -2.40 2.49 -12.54
C PHE A 23 -2.69 3.24 -13.85
N GLU A 24 -1.92 4.27 -14.15
CA GLU A 24 -2.06 5.08 -15.36
C GLU A 24 -1.76 4.30 -16.64
N ALA A 25 -0.87 3.30 -16.55
CA ALA A 25 -0.56 2.40 -17.66
C ALA A 25 -1.71 1.44 -18.03
N VAL A 26 -2.76 1.33 -17.21
CA VAL A 26 -4.01 0.65 -17.57
C VAL A 26 -4.94 1.65 -18.27
N PRO A 27 -5.42 1.36 -19.50
CA PRO A 27 -6.37 2.21 -20.21
C PRO A 27 -7.59 2.55 -19.34
N PRO A 28 -8.11 3.79 -19.35
CA PRO A 28 -9.18 4.22 -18.45
C PRO A 28 -10.42 3.33 -18.46
N ASP A 29 -10.86 2.89 -19.64
CA ASP A 29 -12.00 2.01 -19.88
C ASP A 29 -11.80 0.58 -19.34
N LEU A 30 -10.56 0.20 -19.03
CA LEU A 30 -10.20 -1.11 -18.51
C LEU A 30 -9.97 -1.12 -16.99
N ARG A 31 -9.94 0.03 -16.31
CA ARG A 31 -9.55 0.10 -14.89
C ARG A 31 -10.56 -0.54 -13.96
N ASP A 32 -11.84 -0.51 -14.32
CA ASP A 32 -12.93 -1.10 -13.56
C ASP A 32 -13.19 -2.57 -13.95
N ARG A 33 -12.61 -3.04 -15.06
CA ARG A 33 -12.85 -4.40 -15.58
C ARG A 33 -12.10 -5.44 -14.75
N LEU A 34 -12.80 -6.54 -14.44
CA LEU A 34 -12.20 -7.70 -13.79
C LEU A 34 -11.37 -8.50 -14.81
N PRO A 35 -10.13 -8.87 -14.49
CA PRO A 35 -9.31 -9.70 -15.40
C PRO A 35 -9.77 -11.17 -15.44
N ALA A 36 -10.48 -11.63 -14.41
CA ALA A 36 -11.11 -12.94 -14.33
C ALA A 36 -12.21 -12.93 -13.26
N PRO A 37 -13.14 -13.91 -13.26
CA PRO A 37 -14.11 -14.06 -12.18
C PRO A 37 -13.42 -14.16 -10.82
N SER A 38 -13.98 -13.50 -9.80
CA SER A 38 -13.44 -13.50 -8.43
C SER A 38 -11.99 -12.96 -8.32
N ARG A 39 -11.59 -12.04 -9.20
CA ARG A 39 -10.37 -11.24 -9.08
C ARG A 39 -10.74 -9.77 -8.96
N TRP A 40 -9.91 -9.00 -8.26
CA TRP A 40 -10.10 -7.55 -8.20
C TRP A 40 -9.69 -6.90 -9.52
N SER A 41 -10.43 -5.88 -9.92
CA SER A 41 -10.03 -4.94 -10.97
C SER A 41 -8.87 -4.06 -10.48
N THR A 42 -8.30 -3.26 -11.38
CA THR A 42 -7.33 -2.24 -11.02
C THR A 42 -7.91 -1.24 -10.02
N ALA A 43 -9.16 -0.80 -10.21
CA ALA A 43 -9.89 0.04 -9.25
C ALA A 43 -10.02 -0.65 -7.88
N GLY A 44 -10.39 -1.94 -7.85
CA GLY A 44 -10.50 -2.70 -6.60
C GLY A 44 -9.17 -2.86 -5.86
N VAL A 45 -8.04 -2.99 -6.56
CA VAL A 45 -6.71 -2.99 -5.93
C VAL A 45 -6.40 -1.64 -5.28
N VAL A 46 -6.73 -0.54 -5.95
CA VAL A 46 -6.52 0.83 -5.43
C VAL A 46 -7.43 1.11 -4.24
N GLU A 47 -8.69 0.68 -4.29
CA GLU A 47 -9.63 0.77 -3.17
C GLU A 47 -9.11 -0.01 -1.95
N HIS A 48 -8.64 -1.25 -2.16
CA HIS A 48 -8.02 -2.05 -1.10
C HIS A 48 -6.86 -1.30 -0.41
N LEU A 49 -5.98 -0.66 -1.19
CA LEU A 49 -4.89 0.14 -0.63
C LEU A 49 -5.39 1.32 0.20
N ALA A 50 -6.53 1.94 -0.15
CA ALA A 50 -7.11 3.02 0.61
C ALA A 50 -7.64 2.52 1.97
N LEU A 51 -8.28 1.36 1.99
CA LEU A 51 -8.75 0.72 3.22
C LEU A 51 -7.57 0.35 4.15
N VAL A 52 -6.52 -0.26 3.58
CA VAL A 52 -5.29 -0.61 4.32
C VAL A 52 -4.61 0.64 4.88
N GLY A 53 -4.49 1.70 4.08
CA GLY A 53 -3.84 2.93 4.51
C GLY A 53 -4.58 3.65 5.64
N ASN A 54 -5.92 3.71 5.59
CA ASN A 54 -6.73 4.28 6.68
C ASN A 54 -6.54 3.51 7.99
N ARG A 55 -6.56 2.16 7.92
CA ARG A 55 -6.30 1.30 9.08
C ARG A 55 -4.88 1.49 9.61
N ALA A 56 -3.90 1.66 8.71
CA ALA A 56 -2.51 1.89 9.08
C ALA A 56 -2.32 3.25 9.77
N ALA A 57 -2.93 4.31 9.24
CA ALA A 57 -2.90 5.64 9.83
C ALA A 57 -3.45 5.65 11.26
N GLY A 58 -4.61 5.03 11.48
CA GLY A 58 -5.20 4.89 12.82
C GLY A 58 -4.27 4.16 13.79
N ARG A 59 -3.72 3.01 13.38
CA ARG A 59 -2.79 2.24 14.23
C ARG A 59 -1.51 3.01 14.58
N ILE A 60 -0.95 3.76 13.64
CA ILE A 60 0.22 4.60 13.90
C ILE A 60 -0.15 5.68 14.91
N ALA A 61 -1.26 6.39 14.67
CA ALA A 61 -1.72 7.46 15.57
C ALA A 61 -1.97 6.94 17.00
N ASP A 62 -2.64 5.80 17.15
CA ASP A 62 -2.91 5.18 18.44
C ASP A 62 -1.62 4.84 19.20
N ARG A 63 -0.64 4.22 18.52
CA ARG A 63 0.63 3.86 19.15
C ARG A 63 1.49 5.07 19.47
N VAL A 64 1.47 6.10 18.63
CA VAL A 64 2.16 7.37 18.90
C VAL A 64 1.55 8.05 20.12
N ALA A 65 0.21 8.12 20.21
CA ALA A 65 -0.48 8.70 21.35
C ALA A 65 -0.15 7.96 22.66
N ALA A 66 -0.22 6.63 22.65
CA ALA A 66 0.15 5.80 23.79
C ALA A 66 1.61 6.04 24.22
N ALA A 67 2.55 5.97 23.27
CA ALA A 67 3.97 6.20 23.55
C ALA A 67 4.25 7.58 24.14
N ARG A 68 3.55 8.63 23.70
CA ARG A 68 3.67 9.96 24.32
C ARG A 68 3.16 9.96 25.76
N SER A 69 2.02 9.34 26.02
CA SER A 69 1.47 9.26 27.38
C SER A 69 2.37 8.48 28.34
N GLU A 70 3.12 7.51 27.83
CA GLU A 70 4.07 6.68 28.58
C GLU A 70 5.46 7.33 28.71
N GLY A 71 5.67 8.53 28.15
CA GLY A 71 6.97 9.22 28.22
C GLY A 71 8.05 8.59 27.35
N CYS A 72 7.69 8.03 26.19
CA CYS A 72 8.63 7.46 25.24
C CYS A 72 9.78 8.44 24.94
N ALA A 73 11.00 7.91 24.92
CA ALA A 73 12.19 8.69 24.68
C ALA A 73 12.18 9.33 23.28
N ALA A 74 12.88 10.46 23.17
CA ALA A 74 13.14 11.09 21.89
C ALA A 74 14.09 10.23 21.03
N GLU A 75 13.88 10.26 19.71
CA GLU A 75 14.82 9.66 18.75
C GLU A 75 16.14 10.44 18.75
N ARG A 76 17.25 9.69 18.80
CA ARG A 76 18.62 10.23 18.82
C ARG A 76 19.45 9.75 17.64
N SER A 77 19.11 8.62 17.04
CA SER A 77 19.82 8.10 15.88
C SER A 77 19.32 8.75 14.60
N THR A 78 20.27 9.03 13.73
CA THR A 78 20.04 9.52 12.37
C THR A 78 20.34 8.46 11.32
N ASP A 79 20.69 7.24 11.74
CA ASP A 79 21.05 6.16 10.82
C ASP A 79 19.84 5.75 9.98
N PRO A 80 20.02 5.44 8.70
CA PRO A 80 18.91 5.09 7.82
C PRO A 80 18.23 3.80 8.28
N VAL A 81 16.90 3.79 8.23
CA VAL A 81 16.05 2.67 8.61
C VAL A 81 15.94 1.66 7.47
N LEU A 82 15.66 2.12 6.25
CA LEU A 82 15.28 1.24 5.14
C LEU A 82 16.33 0.17 4.81
N PRO A 83 17.65 0.46 4.80
CA PRO A 83 18.68 -0.54 4.53
C PRO A 83 18.72 -1.68 5.55
N THR A 84 18.17 -1.47 6.74
CA THR A 84 18.12 -2.50 7.81
C THR A 84 16.95 -3.47 7.65
N LEU A 85 16.01 -3.19 6.74
CA LEU A 85 14.77 -3.93 6.59
C LEU A 85 14.86 -4.96 5.48
N ASN A 86 14.50 -6.22 5.79
CA ASN A 86 14.33 -7.24 4.76
C ASN A 86 12.89 -7.25 4.22
N LEU A 87 12.67 -6.50 3.14
CA LEU A 87 11.35 -6.32 2.51
C LEU A 87 11.07 -7.33 1.38
N THR A 88 12.04 -8.19 1.04
CA THR A 88 11.97 -9.10 -0.13
C THR A 88 10.78 -10.06 -0.06
N ARG A 89 10.50 -10.62 1.11
CA ARG A 89 9.37 -11.54 1.32
C ARG A 89 8.02 -10.88 1.09
N VAL A 90 7.89 -9.59 1.40
CA VAL A 90 6.65 -8.84 1.19
C VAL A 90 6.40 -8.61 -0.31
N LEU A 91 7.46 -8.52 -1.11
CA LEU A 91 7.36 -8.31 -2.56
C LEU A 91 7.11 -9.59 -3.36
N ASP A 92 7.23 -10.78 -2.76
CA ASP A 92 7.07 -12.04 -3.50
C ASP A 92 5.60 -12.30 -3.89
N ARG A 93 5.25 -11.98 -5.13
CA ARG A 93 3.90 -12.16 -5.71
C ARG A 93 3.52 -13.62 -5.96
N ARG A 94 4.45 -14.58 -5.83
CA ARG A 94 4.15 -16.03 -5.96
C ARG A 94 3.31 -16.53 -4.79
N VAL A 95 3.49 -15.93 -3.62
CA VAL A 95 2.69 -16.21 -2.43
C VAL A 95 1.42 -15.38 -2.46
N ARG A 96 0.26 -16.03 -2.59
CA ARG A 96 -1.04 -15.34 -2.47
C ARG A 96 -1.41 -15.20 -1.00
N VAL A 97 -1.73 -13.96 -0.60
CA VAL A 97 -2.22 -13.64 0.74
C VAL A 97 -3.64 -13.12 0.57
N ASN A 98 -4.59 -13.75 1.24
CA ASN A 98 -5.97 -13.28 1.27
C ASN A 98 -6.07 -12.13 2.27
N ALA A 99 -6.54 -10.98 1.80
CA ALA A 99 -6.86 -9.88 2.70
C ALA A 99 -8.03 -10.28 3.63
N PRO A 100 -8.05 -9.83 4.89
CA PRO A 100 -9.24 -9.91 5.73
C PRO A 100 -10.43 -9.21 5.08
N GLU A 101 -11.63 -9.76 5.25
CA GLU A 101 -12.87 -9.26 4.63
C GLU A 101 -13.09 -7.74 4.76
N PRO A 102 -12.86 -7.09 5.93
CA PRO A 102 -13.06 -5.65 6.06
C PRO A 102 -12.12 -4.78 5.21
N LEU A 103 -11.11 -5.40 4.58
CA LEU A 103 -10.17 -4.74 3.69
C LEU A 103 -10.43 -5.10 2.22
N HIS A 104 -11.52 -5.81 1.90
CA HIS A 104 -11.88 -6.08 0.52
C HIS A 104 -12.50 -4.85 -0.13
N PRO A 105 -12.30 -4.66 -1.45
CA PRO A 105 -12.96 -3.58 -2.18
C PRO A 105 -14.48 -3.78 -2.20
N THR A 106 -15.20 -2.67 -2.09
CA THR A 106 -16.67 -2.59 -2.07
C THR A 106 -17.26 -2.15 -3.41
N GLY A 107 -16.41 -1.82 -4.39
CA GLY A 107 -16.83 -1.53 -5.76
C GLY A 107 -16.76 -0.05 -6.12
N LEU A 108 -15.80 0.70 -5.58
CA LEU A 108 -15.52 2.04 -6.06
C LEU A 108 -15.04 2.01 -7.51
N ASP A 109 -15.48 2.97 -8.31
CA ASP A 109 -14.90 3.20 -9.63
C ASP A 109 -13.45 3.69 -9.53
N ALA A 110 -12.70 3.60 -10.62
CA ALA A 110 -11.29 3.93 -10.68
C ALA A 110 -10.96 5.36 -10.18
N SER A 111 -11.83 6.34 -10.45
CA SER A 111 -11.64 7.73 -10.02
C SER A 111 -11.86 7.88 -8.52
N ALA A 112 -12.97 7.33 -8.01
CA ALA A 112 -13.33 7.34 -6.61
C ALA A 112 -12.31 6.57 -5.75
N ALA A 113 -11.85 5.41 -6.23
CA ALA A 113 -10.82 4.61 -5.58
C ALA A 113 -9.50 5.38 -5.46
N TRP A 114 -9.06 6.05 -6.54
CA TRP A 114 -7.83 6.85 -6.51
C TRP A 114 -7.95 8.03 -5.55
N ALA A 115 -9.07 8.76 -5.58
CA ALA A 115 -9.33 9.85 -4.65
C ALA A 115 -9.37 9.37 -3.18
N ALA A 116 -9.95 8.19 -2.91
CA ALA A 116 -9.94 7.59 -1.58
C ALA A 116 -8.51 7.25 -1.12
N LEU A 117 -7.69 6.76 -2.04
CA LEU A 117 -6.30 6.44 -1.77
C LEU A 117 -5.44 7.68 -1.49
N GLU A 118 -5.69 8.80 -2.19
CA GLU A 118 -5.02 10.08 -1.90
C GLU A 118 -5.39 10.60 -0.51
N ARG A 119 -6.67 10.54 -0.11
CA ARG A 119 -7.10 10.90 1.26
C ARG A 119 -6.42 10.02 2.31
N SER A 120 -6.44 8.70 2.10
CA SER A 120 -5.77 7.76 2.99
C SER A 120 -4.26 8.02 3.09
N SER A 121 -3.61 8.39 1.99
CA SER A 121 -2.17 8.72 1.98
C SER A 121 -1.87 9.96 2.80
N ALA A 122 -2.74 10.98 2.73
CA ALA A 122 -2.63 12.17 3.57
C ALA A 122 -2.76 11.81 5.07
N SER A 123 -3.69 10.94 5.43
CA SER A 123 -3.84 10.46 6.81
C SER A 123 -2.62 9.67 7.30
N VAL A 124 -2.05 8.78 6.48
CA VAL A 124 -0.80 8.07 6.82
C VAL A 124 0.33 9.07 7.04
N ARG A 125 0.51 10.03 6.12
CA ARG A 125 1.53 11.07 6.24
C ARG A 125 1.39 11.87 7.52
N GLN A 126 0.18 12.31 7.86
CA GLN A 126 -0.09 13.04 9.09
C GLN A 126 0.25 12.19 10.33
N ALA A 127 -0.13 10.91 10.35
CA ALA A 127 0.19 10.01 11.46
C ALA A 127 1.71 9.81 11.61
N VAL A 128 2.44 9.63 10.50
CA VAL A 128 3.91 9.52 10.51
C VAL A 128 4.57 10.81 10.99
N GLN A 129 4.11 11.97 10.54
CA GLN A 129 4.63 13.27 10.99
C GLN A 129 4.34 13.54 12.46
N SER A 130 3.22 13.05 12.99
CA SER A 130 2.91 13.15 14.42
C SER A 130 3.87 12.36 15.31
N ALA A 131 4.69 11.50 14.72
CA ALA A 131 5.67 10.64 15.38
C ALA A 131 7.11 11.19 15.30
N ASP A 132 7.30 12.40 14.73
CA ASP A 132 8.61 12.89 14.25
C ASP A 132 9.73 12.78 15.28
N ASP A 133 9.47 13.11 16.54
CA ASP A 133 10.43 13.20 17.64
C ASP A 133 10.64 11.90 18.42
N LEU A 134 9.83 10.86 18.20
CA LEU A 134 9.81 9.67 19.05
C LEU A 134 10.75 8.57 18.54
N ALA A 135 11.35 7.81 19.47
CA ALA A 135 12.18 6.65 19.17
C ALA A 135 11.33 5.45 18.69
N LEU A 136 10.84 5.49 17.45
CA LEU A 136 9.85 4.53 16.92
C LEU A 136 10.33 3.07 16.84
N ALA A 137 11.63 2.84 17.00
CA ALA A 137 12.20 1.50 17.13
C ALA A 137 11.72 0.77 18.40
N THR A 138 11.36 1.50 19.46
CA THR A 138 10.90 0.93 20.74
C THR A 138 9.39 0.78 20.83
N ILE A 139 8.65 1.24 19.81
CA ILE A 139 7.19 1.17 19.75
C ILE A 139 6.83 0.08 18.75
N THR A 140 6.01 -0.88 19.16
CA THR A 140 5.64 -2.02 18.31
C THR A 140 4.22 -1.90 17.77
N ILE A 141 3.93 -2.58 16.66
CA ILE A 141 2.59 -2.88 16.12
C ILE A 141 2.58 -4.35 15.73
N VAL A 142 1.51 -5.07 16.08
CA VAL A 142 1.30 -6.45 15.63
C VAL A 142 0.54 -6.45 14.30
N HIS A 143 1.22 -6.82 13.22
CA HIS A 143 0.61 -6.98 11.91
C HIS A 143 -0.02 -8.39 11.78
N PRO A 144 -1.24 -8.51 11.22
CA PRO A 144 -1.97 -9.79 11.16
C PRO A 144 -1.20 -10.96 10.52
N PHE A 145 -0.36 -10.70 9.52
CA PHE A 145 0.38 -11.74 8.79
C PHE A 145 1.89 -11.73 9.00
N LEU A 146 2.44 -10.60 9.45
CA LEU A 146 3.90 -10.40 9.55
C LEU A 146 4.37 -10.39 11.00
N GLY A 147 3.46 -10.54 11.95
CA GLY A 147 3.77 -10.55 13.37
C GLY A 147 4.12 -9.16 13.89
N GLU A 148 4.84 -9.16 15.00
CA GLU A 148 5.31 -7.95 15.66
C GLU A 148 6.38 -7.24 14.83
N MET A 149 6.27 -5.91 14.75
CA MET A 149 7.25 -5.06 14.10
C MET A 149 7.29 -3.68 14.78
N SER A 150 8.43 -3.00 14.71
CA SER A 150 8.52 -1.61 15.17
C SER A 150 7.66 -0.67 14.30
N VAL A 151 7.31 0.51 14.80
CA VAL A 151 6.55 1.49 14.01
C VAL A 151 7.33 1.90 12.76
N TYR A 152 8.68 1.97 12.82
CA TYR A 152 9.51 2.18 11.64
C TYR A 152 9.32 1.10 10.57
N GLN A 153 9.36 -0.17 10.98
CA GLN A 153 9.11 -1.31 10.09
C GLN A 153 7.69 -1.29 9.52
N TYR A 154 6.71 -0.94 10.35
CA TYR A 154 5.31 -0.85 9.95
C TYR A 154 5.10 0.22 8.87
N ILE A 155 5.72 1.40 9.01
CA ILE A 155 5.65 2.47 8.01
C ILE A 155 6.30 2.04 6.69
N ALA A 156 7.49 1.43 6.74
CA ALA A 156 8.16 0.93 5.54
C ALA A 156 7.30 -0.12 4.82
N ASN A 157 6.64 -1.01 5.56
CA ASN A 157 5.75 -2.01 5.00
C ASN A 157 4.57 -1.40 4.22
N ILE A 158 4.04 -0.24 4.62
CA ILE A 158 2.98 0.45 3.84
C ILE A 158 3.49 0.75 2.42
N GLY A 159 4.70 1.31 2.28
CA GLY A 159 5.29 1.57 0.97
C GLY A 159 5.56 0.29 0.20
N THR A 160 6.11 -0.74 0.84
CA THR A 160 6.35 -2.04 0.19
C THR A 160 5.06 -2.72 -0.26
N HIS A 161 3.97 -2.53 0.47
CA HIS A 161 2.65 -3.05 0.11
C HIS A 161 2.11 -2.35 -1.14
N GLU A 162 2.28 -1.03 -1.28
CA GLU A 162 1.96 -0.32 -2.53
C GLU A 162 2.80 -0.85 -3.70
N ALA A 163 4.11 -1.05 -3.50
CA ALA A 163 5.00 -1.61 -4.52
C ALA A 163 4.53 -3.01 -4.98
N ARG A 164 4.16 -3.87 -4.04
CA ARG A 164 3.59 -5.19 -4.32
C ARG A 164 2.31 -5.08 -5.16
N HIS A 165 1.44 -4.13 -4.86
CA HIS A 165 0.20 -3.94 -5.60
C HIS A 165 0.38 -3.24 -6.94
N ALA A 166 1.43 -2.44 -7.12
CA ALA A 166 1.84 -1.96 -8.45
C ALA A 166 2.19 -3.13 -9.38
N MET A 167 2.91 -4.14 -8.88
CA MET A 167 3.17 -5.38 -9.62
C MET A 167 1.87 -6.11 -9.97
N GLN A 168 0.92 -6.19 -9.04
CA GLN A 168 -0.39 -6.79 -9.31
C GLN A 168 -1.16 -6.03 -10.40
N ILE A 169 -1.11 -4.70 -10.42
CA ILE A 169 -1.76 -3.90 -11.48
C ILE A 169 -1.13 -4.19 -12.85
N HIS A 170 0.19 -4.37 -12.92
CA HIS A 170 0.84 -4.82 -14.15
C HIS A 170 0.38 -6.22 -14.58
N GLU A 171 0.23 -7.17 -13.64
CA GLU A 171 -0.33 -8.50 -13.91
C GLU A 171 -1.76 -8.41 -14.49
N ILE A 172 -2.61 -7.56 -13.91
CA ILE A 172 -3.98 -7.30 -14.38
C ILE A 172 -3.97 -6.75 -15.80
N ARG A 173 -3.13 -5.75 -16.08
CA ARG A 173 -2.99 -5.16 -17.42
C ARG A 173 -2.64 -6.22 -18.47
N SER A 174 -1.66 -7.09 -18.18
CA SER A 174 -1.26 -8.16 -19.08
C SER A 174 -2.39 -9.16 -19.32
N GLN A 175 -3.17 -9.50 -18.30
CA GLN A 175 -4.32 -10.41 -18.42
C GLN A 175 -5.41 -9.82 -19.31
N LEU A 176 -5.75 -8.54 -19.14
CA LEU A 176 -6.77 -7.86 -19.95
C LEU A 176 -6.36 -7.76 -21.43
N ALA A 177 -5.09 -7.49 -21.73
CA ALA A 177 -4.59 -7.45 -23.10
C ALA A 177 -4.68 -8.84 -23.80
N ILE A 178 -4.48 -9.92 -23.06
CA ILE A 178 -4.64 -11.29 -23.59
C ILE A 178 -6.12 -11.58 -23.88
N CYS A 179 -7.04 -11.19 -22.99
CA CYS A 179 -8.48 -11.41 -23.21
C CYS A 179 -8.99 -10.67 -24.45
N ASP A 180 -8.55 -9.43 -24.68
CA ASP A 180 -9.02 -8.62 -25.82
C ASP A 180 -8.51 -9.12 -27.18
N SER A 181 -7.29 -9.69 -27.20
CA SER A 181 -6.73 -10.33 -28.40
C SER A 181 -7.38 -11.67 -28.75
N HIS A 182 -7.96 -12.39 -27.78
CA HIS A 182 -8.68 -13.64 -28.04
C HIS A 182 -10.17 -13.42 -28.37
N GLY A 183 -10.76 -12.31 -27.92
CA GLY A 183 -12.14 -11.94 -28.26
C GLY A 183 -12.33 -11.46 -29.71
N THR A 184 -11.26 -11.06 -30.40
CA THR A 184 -11.30 -10.57 -31.78
C THR A 184 -11.20 -11.65 -32.86
N VAL A 185 -10.90 -12.91 -32.49
CA VAL A 185 -10.68 -14.02 -33.45
C VAL A 185 -11.96 -14.84 -33.73
N SER A 186 -13.08 -14.57 -33.04
CA SER A 186 -14.31 -15.39 -33.15
C SER A 186 -15.40 -14.83 -34.09
N SER A 187 -15.10 -13.81 -34.89
CA SER A 187 -16.05 -13.22 -35.86
C SER A 187 -15.54 -13.30 -37.30
N SER A 188 -15.30 -14.52 -37.80
CA SER A 188 -15.19 -14.81 -39.23
C SER A 188 -15.43 -16.29 -39.53
N GLN A 189 -16.65 -16.75 -39.29
CA GLN A 189 -17.24 -17.89 -40.00
C GLN A 189 -18.77 -17.85 -39.81
N GLY A 190 -19.46 -17.48 -40.88
CA GLY A 190 -20.91 -17.30 -40.98
C GLY A 190 -21.23 -16.59 -42.28
#